data_AF-A0A8D8AR73-F1
#
_entry.id   AF-A0A8D8AR73-F1
#
_cell.length_a   1.000
_cell.length_b   1.000
_cell.length_c   1.000
_cell.angle_alpha   90.00
_cell.angle_beta   90.00
_cell.angle_gamma   90.00
#
_symmetry.space_group_name_H-M   'P 1'
#
loop_
_entity.id
_entity.type
_entity.pdbx_description
1 polymer ?
#
loop_
_entity_poly.entity_id
_entity_poly.type
_entity_poly.pdbx_seq_one_letter_code
_entity_poly.pdbx_strand_id
1 'polypeptide(L)'
;FQYICRGLYEVHKYLFVLLMALNIDLDKKTITHQEFQTFIKGGAALDINTCPPKPFKWIADIAWLNIIQLSSLHQFYEIPQHIEFNEKGWKSWFSKEAPEEDVIPDGYQGMDA
;
A
#
# COMPACT_ATOMS: atom_id res chain seq x y z
N PHE A 1 -4.18 -18.25 -22.41
CA PHE A 1 -4.22 -18.56 -20.97
C PHE A 1 -3.78 -19.98 -20.60
N GLN A 2 -4.17 -21.05 -21.32
CA GLN A 2 -3.89 -22.44 -20.89
C GLN A 2 -2.44 -22.95 -21.05
N TYR A 3 -1.58 -22.29 -21.82
CA TYR A 3 -0.25 -22.84 -22.16
C TYR A 3 0.94 -22.28 -21.35
N ILE A 4 0.73 -21.25 -20.53
CA ILE A 4 1.81 -20.67 -19.68
C ILE A 4 1.85 -21.32 -18.28
N CYS A 5 0.76 -22.00 -17.87
CA CYS A 5 0.55 -22.41 -16.48
C CYS A 5 1.07 -23.80 -16.09
N ARG A 6 1.79 -24.53 -16.95
CA ARG A 6 2.12 -25.95 -16.68
C ARG A 6 3.49 -26.22 -16.05
N GLY A 7 4.42 -25.25 -16.01
CA GLY A 7 5.80 -25.50 -15.54
C GLY A 7 6.30 -24.61 -14.39
N LEU A 8 5.68 -23.47 -14.17
CA LEU A 8 5.91 -22.56 -13.05
C LEU A 8 4.51 -22.30 -12.43
N TYR A 9 4.39 -21.63 -11.29
CA TYR A 9 3.16 -20.91 -10.91
C TYR A 9 2.04 -21.66 -10.14
N GLU A 10 2.32 -22.31 -9.01
CA GLU A 10 1.32 -22.28 -7.92
C GLU A 10 1.53 -21.05 -7.03
N VAL A 11 2.75 -20.84 -6.52
CA VAL A 11 3.08 -19.69 -5.65
C VAL A 11 3.00 -18.35 -6.38
N HIS A 12 3.40 -18.29 -7.66
CA HIS A 12 3.42 -17.04 -8.43
C HIS A 12 2.11 -16.73 -9.16
N LYS A 13 1.10 -17.60 -9.07
CA LYS A 13 -0.15 -17.47 -9.84
C LYS A 13 -0.91 -16.19 -9.47
N TYR A 14 -1.04 -15.91 -8.18
CA TYR A 14 -1.74 -14.72 -7.70
C TYR A 14 -1.01 -13.43 -8.09
N LEU A 15 0.32 -13.41 -7.96
CA LEU A 15 1.13 -12.27 -8.39
C LEU A 15 0.99 -12.02 -9.90
N PHE A 16 1.03 -13.06 -10.72
CA PHE A 16 0.85 -12.93 -12.17
C PHE A 16 -0.54 -12.42 -12.54
N VAL A 17 -1.60 -12.93 -11.90
CA VAL A 17 -2.98 -12.47 -12.12
C VAL A 17 -3.13 -11.01 -11.69
N LEU A 18 -2.60 -10.63 -10.53
CA LEU A 18 -2.61 -9.26 -10.03
C LEU A 18 -1.89 -8.30 -10.99
N LEU A 19 -0.67 -8.65 -11.41
CA LEU A 19 0.08 -7.84 -12.37
C LEU A 19 -0.66 -7.70 -13.70
N MET A 20 -1.30 -8.77 -14.18
CA MET A 20 -2.09 -8.71 -15.41
C MET A 20 -3.29 -7.79 -15.27
N ALA A 21 -4.04 -7.87 -14.18
CA ALA A 21 -5.17 -6.98 -13.90
C ALA A 21 -4.72 -5.52 -13.89
N LEU A 22 -3.65 -5.21 -13.15
CA LEU A 22 -3.10 -3.85 -13.10
C LEU A 22 -2.61 -3.35 -14.46
N ASN A 23 -2.01 -4.20 -15.30
CA ASN A 23 -1.61 -3.82 -16.66
C ASN A 23 -2.82 -3.52 -17.56
N ILE A 24 -3.92 -4.27 -17.42
CA ILE A 24 -5.17 -4.00 -18.14
C ILE A 24 -5.76 -2.66 -17.70
N ASP A 25 -5.78 -2.37 -16.40
CA ASP A 25 -6.33 -1.12 -15.87
C ASP A 25 -5.45 0.09 -16.21
N LEU A 26 -4.14 -0.11 -16.32
CA LEU A 26 -3.20 0.90 -16.82
C LEU A 26 -3.45 1.23 -18.31
N ASP A 27 -3.69 0.21 -19.15
CA ASP A 27 -4.02 0.40 -20.57
C ASP A 27 -5.38 1.10 -20.75
N LYS A 28 -6.36 0.76 -19.90
CA LYS A 28 -7.67 1.42 -19.82
C LYS A 28 -7.62 2.83 -19.21
N LYS A 29 -6.48 3.26 -18.68
CA LYS A 29 -6.28 4.53 -17.95
C LYS A 29 -7.18 4.68 -16.73
N THR A 30 -7.60 3.57 -16.13
CA THR A 30 -8.33 3.56 -14.85
C THR A 30 -7.40 3.84 -13.69
N ILE A 31 -6.14 3.40 -13.79
CA ILE A 31 -5.06 3.75 -12.86
C ILE A 31 -3.95 4.50 -13.60
N THR A 32 -3.29 5.41 -12.90
CA THR A 32 -2.15 6.15 -13.41
C THR A 32 -0.88 5.31 -13.31
N HIS A 33 0.13 5.63 -14.13
CA HIS A 33 1.44 5.00 -14.02
C HIS A 33 2.07 5.25 -12.64
N GLN A 34 1.80 6.40 -12.02
CA GLN A 34 2.30 6.71 -10.68
C GLN A 34 1.69 5.78 -9.62
N GLU A 35 0.36 5.59 -9.62
CA GLU A 35 -0.32 4.67 -8.71
C GLU A 35 0.19 3.23 -8.88
N PHE A 36 0.36 2.78 -10.13
CA PHE A 36 0.94 1.48 -10.43
C PHE A 36 2.37 1.34 -9.87
N GLN A 37 3.24 2.32 -10.11
CA GLN A 37 4.62 2.29 -9.61
C GLN A 37 4.68 2.33 -8.08
N THR A 38 3.87 3.18 -7.44
CA THR A 38 3.75 3.26 -5.98
C THR A 38 3.33 1.91 -5.40
N PHE A 39 2.34 1.24 -6.00
CA PHE A 39 1.87 -0.07 -5.52
C PHE A 39 2.92 -1.19 -5.67
N ILE A 40 3.61 -1.25 -6.81
CA ILE A 40 4.59 -2.33 -7.09
C ILE A 40 5.93 -2.12 -6.39
N LYS A 41 6.40 -0.88 -6.28
CA LYS A 41 7.71 -0.57 -5.67
C LYS A 41 7.62 -0.32 -4.17
N GLY A 42 6.50 0.23 -3.69
CA GLY A 42 6.39 0.71 -2.32
C GLY A 42 7.52 1.68 -1.95
N GLY A 43 7.82 1.77 -0.65
CA GLY A 43 8.90 2.59 -0.11
C GLY A 43 10.30 2.03 -0.31
N ALA A 44 10.49 0.98 -1.11
CA ALA A 44 11.78 0.30 -1.25
C ALA A 44 12.89 1.18 -1.87
N ALA A 45 12.51 2.23 -2.61
CA ALA A 45 13.43 3.20 -3.19
C ALA A 45 13.73 4.40 -2.27
N LEU A 46 13.08 4.48 -1.11
CA LEU A 46 13.23 5.60 -0.17
C LEU A 46 14.29 5.28 0.89
N ASP A 47 14.98 6.31 1.35
CA ASP A 47 15.91 6.23 2.47
C ASP A 47 15.26 6.85 3.72
N ILE A 48 15.22 6.09 4.81
CA ILE A 48 14.64 6.48 6.09
C ILE A 48 15.23 7.78 6.65
N ASN A 49 16.49 8.08 6.32
CA ASN A 49 17.17 9.29 6.77
C ASN A 49 16.79 10.55 5.98
N THR A 50 16.14 10.37 4.82
CA THR A 50 15.69 11.45 3.94
C THR A 50 14.20 11.75 4.07
N CYS A 51 13.44 10.85 4.69
CA CYS A 51 12.00 10.99 4.93
C CYS A 51 11.72 11.74 6.24
N PRO A 52 10.48 12.24 6.44
CA PRO A 52 10.04 12.74 7.74
C PRO A 52 10.30 11.70 8.84
N PRO A 53 10.66 12.13 10.06
CA PRO A 53 10.92 11.20 11.15
C PRO A 53 9.65 10.41 11.47
N LYS A 54 9.81 9.12 11.76
CA LYS A 54 8.69 8.29 12.18
C LYS A 54 8.12 8.82 13.52
N PRO A 55 6.80 8.99 13.64
CA PRO A 55 6.20 9.56 14.83
C PRO A 55 6.27 8.61 16.03
N PHE A 56 6.23 7.28 15.78
CA PHE A 56 6.15 6.28 16.85
C PHE A 56 7.10 5.09 16.64
N LYS A 57 7.62 4.56 17.76
CA LYS A 57 8.58 3.44 17.76
C LYS A 57 7.99 2.09 17.36
N TRP A 58 6.65 1.93 17.45
CA TRP A 58 5.98 0.68 17.08
C TRP A 58 5.85 0.52 15.56
N ILE A 59 6.05 1.60 14.79
CA ILE A 59 6.08 1.55 13.33
C ILE A 59 7.48 1.13 12.88
N ALA A 60 7.56 0.02 12.15
CA ALA A 60 8.80 -0.45 11.54
C ALA A 60 9.24 0.50 10.42
N ASP A 61 10.55 0.64 10.19
CA ASP A 61 11.08 1.58 9.20
C ASP A 61 10.55 1.28 7.79
N ILE A 62 10.46 0.00 7.42
CA ILE A 62 9.88 -0.43 6.12
C ILE A 62 8.41 0.00 6.00
N ALA A 63 7.62 -0.14 7.06
CA ALA A 63 6.21 0.27 7.06
C ALA A 63 6.10 1.80 6.92
N TRP A 64 6.96 2.54 7.62
CA TRP A 64 7.00 4.00 7.50
C TRP A 64 7.39 4.45 6.09
N LEU A 65 8.42 3.86 5.49
CA LEU A 65 8.80 4.15 4.12
C LEU A 65 7.65 3.85 3.14
N ASN A 66 6.91 2.76 3.34
CA ASN A 66 5.73 2.46 2.53
C ASN A 66 4.61 3.51 2.71
N ILE A 67 4.37 3.98 3.94
CA ILE A 67 3.42 5.07 4.21
C ILE A 67 3.84 6.36 3.52
N ILE A 68 5.12 6.73 3.59
CA ILE A 68 5.64 7.93 2.93
C ILE A 68 5.51 7.81 1.40
N GLN A 69 5.84 6.65 0.82
CA GLN A 69 5.63 6.42 -0.59
C GLN A 69 4.15 6.54 -0.97
N LEU A 70 3.25 5.97 -0.16
CA LEU A 70 1.81 6.04 -0.37
C LEU A 70 1.31 7.48 -0.31
N SER A 71 1.82 8.31 0.61
CA SER A 71 1.44 9.72 0.73
C SER A 71 1.86 10.60 -0.45
N SER A 72 2.66 10.08 -1.40
CA SER A 72 2.93 10.78 -2.66
C SER A 72 1.72 10.81 -3.60
N LEU A 73 0.72 9.96 -3.36
CA LEU A 73 -0.54 9.95 -4.07
C LEU A 73 -1.52 10.93 -3.44
N HIS A 74 -2.25 11.68 -4.28
CA HIS A 74 -3.15 12.72 -3.82
C HIS A 74 -4.25 12.21 -2.90
N GLN A 75 -4.70 10.96 -3.05
CA GLN A 75 -5.73 10.39 -2.19
C GLN A 75 -5.22 10.11 -0.76
N PHE A 76 -3.90 9.99 -0.58
CA PHE A 76 -3.29 9.47 0.66
C PHE A 76 -2.33 10.45 1.33
N TYR A 77 -2.27 11.70 0.87
CA TYR A 77 -1.29 12.68 1.35
C TYR A 77 -1.37 12.97 2.86
N GLU A 78 -2.57 12.81 3.46
CA GLU A 78 -2.81 13.09 4.88
C GLU A 78 -2.51 11.90 5.81
N ILE A 79 -2.27 10.69 5.28
CA ILE A 79 -2.05 9.49 6.11
C ILE A 79 -0.98 9.71 7.19
N PRO A 80 0.21 10.27 6.88
CA PRO A 80 1.24 10.48 7.90
C PRO A 80 0.76 11.38 9.06
N GLN A 81 -0.02 12.42 8.75
CA GLN A 81 -0.57 13.35 9.74
C GLN A 81 -1.68 12.68 10.56
N HIS A 82 -2.57 11.92 9.92
CA HIS A 82 -3.62 11.16 10.60
C HIS A 82 -3.04 10.15 11.59
N ILE A 83 -1.96 9.45 11.22
CA ILE A 83 -1.24 8.57 12.14
C ILE A 83 -0.70 9.35 13.34
N GLU A 84 -0.08 10.50 13.11
CA GLU A 84 0.48 11.35 14.17
C GLU A 84 -0.61 11.86 15.14
N PHE A 85 -1.76 12.31 14.62
CA PHE A 85 -2.86 12.83 15.43
C PHE A 85 -3.66 11.74 16.15
N ASN A 86 -3.78 10.55 15.55
CA ASN A 86 -4.60 9.45 16.07
C ASN A 86 -3.78 8.18 16.35
N GLU A 87 -2.68 8.31 17.12
CA GLU A 87 -1.80 7.18 17.46
C GLU A 87 -2.59 5.98 18.00
N LYS A 88 -3.54 6.23 18.92
CA LYS A 88 -4.29 5.17 19.61
C LYS A 88 -5.14 4.36 18.63
N GLY A 89 -5.83 5.01 17.70
CA GLY A 89 -6.66 4.35 16.69
C GLY A 89 -5.80 3.50 15.76
N TRP A 90 -4.74 4.09 15.21
CA TRP A 90 -3.82 3.39 14.29
C TRP A 90 -3.09 2.24 14.95
N LYS A 91 -2.59 2.42 16.17
CA LYS A 91 -1.92 1.35 16.92
C LYS A 91 -2.88 0.23 17.27
N SER A 92 -4.11 0.56 17.67
CA SER A 92 -5.13 -0.45 17.97
C SER A 92 -5.53 -1.23 16.73
N TRP A 93 -5.66 -0.57 15.58
CA TRP A 93 -5.95 -1.21 14.30
C TRP A 93 -4.78 -2.11 13.86
N PHE A 94 -3.56 -1.58 13.87
CA PHE A 94 -2.36 -2.32 13.47
C PHE A 94 -2.07 -3.56 14.34
N SER A 95 -2.51 -3.54 15.61
CA SER A 95 -2.28 -4.66 16.55
C SER A 95 -3.33 -5.77 16.46
N LYS A 96 -4.30 -5.68 15.54
CA LYS A 96 -5.32 -6.71 15.36
C LYS A 96 -4.75 -7.92 14.60
N GLU A 97 -5.43 -9.05 14.73
CA GLU A 97 -5.04 -10.29 14.05
C GLU A 97 -5.28 -10.23 12.54
N ALA A 98 -6.39 -9.60 12.12
CA ALA A 98 -6.78 -9.39 10.73
C ALA A 98 -7.19 -7.92 10.51
N PRO A 99 -6.24 -6.95 10.55
CA PRO A 99 -6.54 -5.53 10.42
C PRO A 99 -7.22 -5.18 9.08
N GLU A 100 -6.98 -5.96 8.03
CA GLU A 100 -7.59 -5.81 6.71
C GLU A 100 -9.11 -6.08 6.67
N GLU A 101 -9.64 -6.81 7.65
CA GLU A 101 -11.09 -7.07 7.78
C GLU A 101 -11.81 -6.01 8.62
N ASP A 102 -11.04 -5.11 9.23
CA ASP A 102 -11.52 -4.14 10.20
C ASP A 102 -11.62 -2.74 9.60
N VAL A 103 -12.33 -1.85 10.32
CA VAL A 103 -12.46 -0.46 9.89
C VAL A 103 -11.14 0.26 10.04
N ILE A 104 -10.61 0.76 8.92
CA ILE A 104 -9.41 1.60 8.88
C ILE A 104 -9.72 2.93 9.59
N PRO A 105 -8.87 3.39 10.52
CA PRO A 105 -9.03 4.69 11.17
C PRO A 105 -9.14 5.84 10.17
N ASP A 106 -9.74 6.95 10.59
CA ASP A 106 -9.74 8.23 9.86
C ASP A 106 -10.39 8.19 8.46
N GLY A 107 -11.27 7.23 8.20
CA GLY A 107 -12.23 7.28 7.09
C GLY A 107 -11.77 6.70 5.76
N TYR A 108 -10.66 5.97 5.73
CA TYR A 108 -10.14 5.34 4.50
C TYR A 108 -10.96 4.15 3.96
N GLN A 109 -11.98 3.68 4.70
CA GLN A 109 -12.81 2.51 4.33
C GLN A 109 -13.64 2.73 3.03
N GLY A 110 -13.91 3.98 2.65
CA GLY A 110 -14.87 4.32 1.59
C GLY A 110 -14.26 4.98 0.36
N MET A 111 -12.98 4.75 0.08
CA MET A 111 -12.29 5.38 -1.07
C MET A 111 -12.61 4.75 -2.43
N ASP A 112 -13.56 3.82 -2.51
CA ASP A 112 -14.07 3.29 -3.78
C ASP A 112 -14.96 4.36 -4.47
N ALA A 113 -14.35 5.16 -5.35
CA ALA A 113 -15.05 6.06 -6.27
C ALA A 113 -14.56 5.86 -7.71
#